data_AF-A0AAD5VL25-F1
#
_entry.id   AF-A0AAD5VL25-F1
#
_cell.length_a   1.000
_cell.length_b   1.000
_cell.length_c   1.000
_cell.angle_alpha   90.00
_cell.angle_beta   90.00
_cell.angle_gamma   90.00
#
_symmetry.space_group_name_H-M   'P 1'
#
loop_
_entity.id
_entity.type
_entity.pdbx_description
1 polymer ?
#
loop_
_entity_poly.entity_id
_entity_poly.type
_entity_poly.pdbx_seq_one_letter_code
_entity_poly.pdbx_strand_id
1 'polypeptide(L)'
;MAELAKMVQELQELYAHLQSIAEARYAITAMCGVWLYEWLLFLDEEIYLIHRATRMSMINVAYLFCRYYPAVLWIFVMWGIVGNHPVDLCLKVTKAINAFLAPCQFISQGVMLMRAYAFSSRNPRVLALLCTSYAVVIGINIWAFCVNVEVPVALYVVLGRSGCFGNYGQGIMGIRIGFTIVY
;
A
#
# COMPACT_ATOMS: atom_id res chain seq x y z
N MET A 1 -26.02 -35.44 12.03
CA MET A 1 -25.49 -35.32 10.65
C MET A 1 -25.51 -33.86 10.18
N ALA A 2 -26.63 -33.13 10.28
CA ALA A 2 -26.69 -31.70 9.90
C ALA A 2 -25.74 -30.79 10.72
N GLU A 3 -25.68 -30.96 12.04
CA GLU A 3 -24.76 -30.21 12.92
C GLU A 3 -23.28 -30.46 12.59
N LEU A 4 -22.92 -31.71 12.26
CA LEU A 4 -21.55 -32.08 11.88
C LEU A 4 -21.15 -31.42 10.54
N ALA A 5 -22.07 -31.40 9.57
CA ALA A 5 -21.83 -30.74 8.28
C ALA A 5 -21.63 -29.22 8.45
N LYS A 6 -22.43 -28.58 9.31
CA LYS A 6 -22.29 -27.16 9.63
C LYS A 6 -20.93 -26.86 10.27
N MET A 7 -20.52 -27.66 11.23
CA MET A 7 -19.23 -27.50 11.91
C MET A 7 -18.04 -27.71 10.96
N VAL A 8 -18.12 -28.67 10.03
CA VAL A 8 -17.08 -28.88 9.01
C VAL A 8 -16.99 -27.68 8.06
N GLN A 9 -18.13 -27.10 7.68
CA GLN A 9 -18.16 -25.92 6.81
C GLN A 9 -17.54 -24.69 7.50
N GLU A 10 -17.89 -24.42 8.76
CA GLU A 10 -17.29 -23.33 9.54
C GLU A 10 -15.76 -23.52 9.70
N LEU A 11 -15.30 -24.77 9.89
CA LEU A 11 -13.87 -25.06 9.97
C LEU A 11 -13.14 -24.84 8.64
N GLN A 12 -13.76 -25.19 7.51
CA GLN A 12 -13.20 -24.93 6.18
C GLN A 12 -13.09 -23.44 5.88
N GLU A 13 -14.11 -22.66 6.23
CA GLU A 13 -14.08 -21.20 6.08
C GLU A 13 -12.95 -20.59 6.93
N LEU A 14 -12.81 -21.05 8.18
CA LEU A 14 -11.74 -20.60 9.06
C LEU A 14 -10.34 -20.95 8.52
N TYR A 15 -10.16 -22.16 7.99
CA TYR A 15 -8.89 -22.60 7.41
C TYR A 15 -8.52 -21.78 6.17
N ALA A 16 -9.48 -21.50 5.28
CA ALA A 16 -9.26 -20.64 4.11
C ALA A 16 -8.83 -19.22 4.52
N HIS A 17 -9.44 -18.66 5.56
CA HIS A 17 -9.04 -17.37 6.10
C HIS A 17 -7.60 -17.38 6.63
N LEU A 18 -7.22 -18.39 7.41
CA LEU A 18 -5.85 -18.51 7.93
C LEU A 18 -4.82 -18.63 6.80
N GLN A 19 -5.13 -19.40 5.76
CA GLN A 19 -4.25 -19.55 4.60
C GLN A 19 -4.06 -18.22 3.87
N SER A 20 -5.13 -17.48 3.59
CA SER A 20 -5.04 -16.18 2.90
C SER A 20 -4.18 -15.15 3.66
N ILE A 21 -4.20 -15.17 4.99
CA ILE A 21 -3.37 -14.28 5.82
C ILE A 21 -1.90 -14.70 5.76
N ALA A 22 -1.62 -16.01 5.83
CA ALA A 22 -0.26 -16.51 5.70
C ALA A 22 0.33 -16.13 4.34
N GLU A 23 -0.42 -16.34 3.26
CA GLU A 23 -0.05 -15.93 1.90
C GLU A 23 0.23 -14.43 1.82
N ALA A 24 -0.63 -13.58 2.41
CA ALA A 24 -0.42 -12.14 2.46
C ALA A 24 0.88 -11.76 3.21
N ARG A 25 1.18 -12.41 4.35
CA ARG A 25 2.43 -12.18 5.10
C ARG A 25 3.66 -12.52 4.26
N TYR A 26 3.63 -13.68 3.60
CA TYR A 26 4.74 -14.10 2.73
C TYR A 26 4.91 -13.19 1.54
N ALA A 27 3.81 -12.78 0.89
CA ALA A 27 3.83 -11.85 -0.23
C ALA A 27 4.45 -10.50 0.17
N ILE A 28 3.99 -9.92 1.29
CA ILE A 28 4.50 -8.64 1.79
C ILE A 28 5.98 -8.75 2.17
N THR A 29 6.40 -9.85 2.79
CA THR A 29 7.81 -10.10 3.13
C THR A 29 8.67 -10.24 1.87
N ALA A 30 8.20 -11.00 0.88
CA ALA A 30 8.90 -11.14 -0.40
C ALA A 30 9.02 -9.80 -1.14
N MET A 31 7.94 -9.00 -1.17
CA MET A 31 7.95 -7.65 -1.75
C MET A 31 8.98 -6.74 -1.08
N CYS A 32 9.07 -6.76 0.26
CA CYS A 32 10.10 -5.99 0.96
C CYS A 32 11.52 -6.50 0.68
N GLY A 33 11.70 -7.82 0.52
CA GLY A 33 12.98 -8.40 0.12
C GLY A 33 13.43 -7.92 -1.25
N VAL A 34 12.54 -7.96 -2.25
CA VAL A 34 12.80 -7.46 -3.60
C VAL A 34 13.09 -5.96 -3.58
N TRP A 35 12.27 -5.19 -2.85
CA TRP A 35 12.47 -3.74 -2.73
C TRP A 35 13.82 -3.38 -2.08
N LEU A 36 14.23 -4.07 -1.00
CA LEU A 36 15.54 -3.89 -0.38
C LEU A 36 16.68 -4.26 -1.32
N TYR A 37 16.51 -5.34 -2.08
CA TYR A 37 17.50 -5.79 -3.06
C TYR A 37 17.70 -4.76 -4.19
N GLU A 38 16.61 -4.26 -4.77
CA GLU A 38 16.67 -3.18 -5.76
C GLU A 38 17.30 -1.92 -5.16
N TRP A 39 16.94 -1.58 -3.91
CA TRP A 39 17.51 -0.41 -3.23
C TRP A 39 19.03 -0.51 -3.10
N LEU A 40 19.55 -1.68 -2.71
CA LEU A 40 20.99 -1.95 -2.59
C LEU A 40 21.70 -1.93 -3.93
N LEU A 41 21.11 -2.50 -4.99
CA LEU A 41 21.72 -2.53 -6.32
C LEU A 41 21.94 -1.13 -6.90
N PHE A 42 20.99 -0.22 -6.70
CA PHE A 42 21.05 1.13 -7.27
C PHE A 42 21.67 2.17 -6.34
N LEU A 43 22.22 1.77 -5.19
CA LEU A 43 22.75 2.70 -4.19
C LEU A 43 23.96 3.48 -4.72
N ASP A 44 24.89 2.81 -5.40
CA ASP A 44 26.11 3.44 -5.90
C ASP A 44 25.83 4.47 -7.00
N GLU A 45 24.95 4.13 -7.94
CA GLU A 45 24.52 5.05 -9.00
C GLU A 45 23.77 6.26 -8.42
N GLU A 46 22.93 6.04 -7.42
CA GLU A 46 22.17 7.11 -6.76
C GLU A 46 23.10 8.08 -6.00
N ILE A 47 24.06 7.56 -5.25
CA ILE A 47 25.07 8.37 -4.55
C ILE A 47 25.86 9.19 -5.57
N TYR A 48 26.27 8.59 -6.68
CA TYR A 48 26.98 9.29 -7.75
C TYR A 48 26.13 10.42 -8.36
N LEU A 49 24.85 10.17 -8.65
CA LEU A 49 23.94 11.17 -9.23
C LEU A 49 23.64 12.33 -8.27
N ILE A 50 23.48 12.05 -6.97
CA ILE A 50 23.24 13.08 -5.95
C ILE A 50 24.49 13.94 -5.76
N HIS A 51 25.68 13.35 -5.69
CA HIS A 51 26.93 14.11 -5.54
C HIS A 51 27.25 14.98 -6.75
N ARG A 52 26.89 14.54 -7.96
CA ARG A 52 27.10 15.32 -9.19
C ARG A 52 26.06 16.44 -9.36
N ALA A 53 24.88 16.31 -8.76
CA ALA A 53 23.85 17.33 -8.81
C ALA A 53 24.18 18.52 -7.90
N THR A 54 24.90 19.51 -8.42
CA THR A 54 25.34 20.73 -7.70
C THR A 54 24.18 21.61 -7.20
N ARG A 55 22.94 21.38 -7.68
CA ARG A 55 21.72 22.04 -7.20
C ARG A 55 20.61 21.01 -7.00
N MET A 56 19.98 21.04 -5.82
CA MET A 56 18.75 20.30 -5.52
C MET A 56 17.61 20.84 -6.40
N SER A 57 17.40 20.20 -7.55
CA SER A 57 16.23 20.50 -8.39
C SER A 57 14.96 19.96 -7.73
N MET A 58 13.79 20.52 -8.06
CA MET A 58 12.50 20.04 -7.56
C MET A 58 12.26 18.56 -7.90
N ILE A 59 12.83 18.10 -9.02
CA ILE A 59 12.76 16.71 -9.48
C ILE A 59 13.58 15.80 -8.56
N ASN A 60 14.75 16.25 -8.10
CA ASN A 60 15.59 15.46 -7.20
C ASN A 60 14.91 15.27 -5.84
N VAL A 61 14.25 16.33 -5.32
CA VAL A 61 13.50 16.25 -4.06
C VAL A 61 12.29 15.33 -4.21
N ALA A 62 11.54 15.45 -5.30
CA ALA A 62 10.41 14.55 -5.57
C ALA A 62 10.87 13.09 -5.71
N TYR A 63 12.01 12.84 -6.36
CA TYR A 63 12.60 11.51 -6.48
C TYR A 63 13.00 10.92 -5.13
N LEU A 64 13.74 11.68 -4.32
CA LEU A 64 14.13 11.28 -2.96
C LEU A 64 12.90 10.99 -2.10
N PHE A 65 11.88 11.85 -2.17
CA PHE A 65 10.64 11.62 -1.43
C PHE A 65 9.94 10.34 -1.90
N CYS A 66 9.73 10.15 -3.21
CA CYS A 66 9.14 8.93 -3.76
C CYS A 66 9.87 7.65 -3.39
N ARG A 67 11.19 7.70 -3.19
CA ARG A 67 12.01 6.52 -2.90
C ARG A 67 12.13 6.23 -1.40
N TYR A 68 12.46 7.24 -0.61
CA TYR A 68 12.73 7.08 0.83
C TYR A 68 11.47 7.16 1.70
N TYR A 69 10.40 7.83 1.25
CA TYR A 69 9.15 7.84 2.00
C TYR A 69 8.50 6.45 2.10
N PRO A 70 8.32 5.68 0.99
CA PRO A 70 7.85 4.30 1.09
C PRO A 70 8.81 3.41 1.87
N ALA A 71 10.12 3.66 1.80
CA ALA A 71 11.14 2.90 2.54
C ALA A 71 10.88 2.94 4.05
N VAL A 72 10.71 4.15 4.59
CA VAL A 72 10.41 4.38 6.01
C VAL A 72 9.04 3.79 6.34
N LEU A 73 8.05 4.00 5.49
CA LEU A 73 6.70 3.48 5.70
C LEU A 73 6.68 1.94 5.77
N TRP A 74 7.44 1.25 4.91
CA TRP A 74 7.52 -0.21 4.90
C TRP A 74 8.07 -0.80 6.20
N ILE A 75 9.00 -0.10 6.87
CA ILE A 75 9.48 -0.50 8.20
C ILE A 75 8.32 -0.48 9.21
N PHE A 76 7.49 0.56 9.19
CA PHE A 76 6.32 0.66 10.07
C PHE A 76 5.25 -0.39 9.74
N VAL A 77 5.04 -0.66 8.44
CA VAL A 77 4.12 -1.73 7.99
C VAL A 77 4.60 -3.09 8.49
N MET A 78 5.89 -3.39 8.33
CA MET A 78 6.47 -4.64 8.80
C MET A 78 6.37 -4.79 10.32
N TRP A 79 6.63 -3.71 11.06
CA TRP A 79 6.42 -3.70 12.50
C TRP A 79 4.97 -4.02 12.87
N GLY A 80 4.00 -3.41 12.20
CA GLY A 80 2.57 -3.67 12.45
C GLY A 80 2.12 -5.09 12.08
N ILE A 81 2.72 -5.71 11.07
CA ILE A 81 2.36 -7.04 10.56
C ILE A 81 3.02 -8.17 11.37
N VAL A 82 4.27 -7.99 11.81
CA VAL A 82 5.06 -9.01 12.51
C VAL A 82 4.92 -8.89 14.04
N GLY A 83 4.64 -7.69 14.55
CA GLY A 83 4.54 -7.41 15.97
C GLY A 83 3.29 -7.98 16.66
N ASN A 84 3.43 -8.32 17.94
CA ASN A 84 2.30 -8.64 18.82
C ASN A 84 1.77 -7.35 19.45
N HIS A 85 0.64 -6.83 18.96
CA HIS A 85 0.06 -5.56 19.42
C HIS A 85 -1.36 -5.76 19.92
N PRO A 86 -1.81 -5.09 21.00
CA PRO A 86 -3.20 -5.18 21.46
C PRO A 86 -4.20 -4.64 20.43
N VAL A 87 -5.44 -5.12 20.47
CA VAL A 87 -6.52 -4.79 19.50
C VAL A 87 -6.70 -3.28 19.31
N ASP A 88 -6.72 -2.52 20.41
CA ASP A 88 -6.95 -1.07 20.36
C ASP A 88 -5.82 -0.32 19.65
N LEU A 89 -4.58 -0.79 19.83
CA LEU A 89 -3.42 -0.26 19.13
C LEU A 89 -3.49 -0.65 17.65
N CYS A 90 -3.89 -1.89 17.37
CA CYS A 90 -4.01 -2.42 16.03
C CYS A 90 -4.99 -1.63 15.16
N LEU A 91 -6.15 -1.27 15.72
CA LEU A 91 -7.14 -0.42 15.05
C LEU A 91 -6.59 0.95 14.68
N LYS A 92 -5.82 1.57 15.57
CA LYS A 92 -5.21 2.89 15.35
C LYS A 92 -4.07 2.80 14.34
N VAL A 93 -3.20 1.80 14.47
CA VAL A 93 -2.04 1.57 13.61
C VAL A 93 -2.47 1.24 12.20
N THR A 94 -3.45 0.35 11.99
CA THR A 94 -3.95 0.03 10.64
C THR A 94 -4.54 1.26 9.95
N LYS A 95 -5.31 2.10 10.66
CA LYS A 95 -5.83 3.35 10.09
C LYS A 95 -4.70 4.33 9.74
N ALA A 96 -3.73 4.49 10.64
CA ALA A 96 -2.58 5.35 10.39
C ALA A 96 -1.76 4.87 9.19
N ILE A 97 -1.45 3.57 9.11
CA ILE A 97 -0.71 2.97 8.00
C ILE A 97 -1.43 3.21 6.67
N ASN A 98 -2.73 2.95 6.59
CA ASN A 98 -3.50 3.20 5.36
C ASN A 98 -3.49 4.69 4.96
N ALA A 99 -3.61 5.60 5.93
CA ALA A 99 -3.52 7.04 5.67
C ALA A 99 -2.14 7.46 5.16
N PHE A 100 -1.06 6.88 5.71
CA PHE A 100 0.31 7.16 5.26
C PHE A 100 0.68 6.46 3.94
N LEU A 101 -0.04 5.39 3.56
CA LEU A 101 0.11 4.72 2.26
C LEU A 101 -0.45 5.56 1.10
N ALA A 102 -1.49 6.35 1.36
CA ALA A 102 -2.15 7.16 0.33
C ALA A 102 -1.20 8.15 -0.39
N PRO A 103 -0.33 8.90 0.30
CA PRO A 103 0.72 9.71 -0.34
C PRO A 103 1.62 8.96 -1.31
N CYS A 104 1.94 7.68 -1.07
CA CYS A 104 2.76 6.89 -2.00
C CYS A 104 2.09 6.76 -3.37
N GLN A 105 0.76 6.63 -3.39
CA GLN A 105 -0.02 6.52 -4.62
C GLN A 105 -0.12 7.87 -5.35
N PHE A 106 -0.39 8.96 -4.63
CA PHE A 106 -0.53 10.28 -5.26
C PHE A 106 0.77 10.75 -5.91
N ILE A 107 1.89 10.61 -5.22
CA ILE A 107 3.15 11.22 -5.64
C ILE A 107 3.75 10.46 -6.83
N SER A 108 3.66 9.12 -6.84
CA SER A 108 4.12 8.30 -7.96
C SER A 108 3.37 8.64 -9.27
N GLN A 109 2.04 8.76 -9.19
CA GLN A 109 1.20 9.18 -10.30
C GLN A 109 1.50 10.62 -10.75
N GLY A 110 1.75 11.54 -9.81
CA GLY A 110 2.15 12.91 -10.12
C GLY A 110 3.49 13.01 -10.87
N VAL A 111 4.47 12.18 -10.54
CA VAL A 111 5.75 12.12 -11.28
C VAL A 111 5.54 11.59 -12.69
N MET A 112 4.69 10.57 -12.86
CA MET A 112 4.36 10.03 -14.18
C MET A 112 3.64 11.06 -15.05
N LEU A 113 2.71 11.82 -14.47
CA LEU A 113 2.01 12.95 -15.11
C LEU A 113 3.00 14.00 -15.64
N MET A 114 3.97 14.40 -14.81
CA MET A 114 5.00 15.37 -15.20
C MET A 114 5.84 14.88 -16.39
N ARG A 115 6.21 13.58 -16.38
CA ARG A 115 6.96 12.97 -17.49
C ARG A 115 6.13 12.94 -18.77
N ALA A 116 4.86 12.55 -18.70
CA ALA A 116 3.96 12.51 -19.86
C ALA A 116 3.71 13.90 -20.45
N TYR A 117 3.61 14.93 -19.60
CA TYR A 117 3.50 16.31 -20.05
C TYR A 117 4.77 16.80 -20.77
N ALA A 118 5.95 16.42 -20.28
CA ALA A 118 7.22 16.76 -20.93
C ALA A 118 7.34 16.16 -22.34
N PHE A 119 6.88 14.93 -22.56
CA PHE A 119 6.87 14.29 -23.88
C PHE A 119 5.83 14.87 -24.84
N SER A 120 4.74 15.44 -24.33
CA SER A 120 3.62 15.96 -25.14
C SER A 120 3.87 17.37 -25.71
N SER A 121 5.13 17.74 -25.93
CA SER A 121 5.54 19.06 -26.44
C SER A 121 4.93 20.25 -25.68
N ARG A 122 4.63 20.08 -24.38
CA ARG A 122 4.00 21.10 -23.50
C ARG A 122 2.62 21.61 -23.99
N ASN A 123 1.88 20.83 -24.78
CA ASN A 123 0.55 21.26 -25.22
C ASN A 123 -0.43 21.38 -24.03
N PRO A 124 -1.04 22.55 -23.77
CA PRO A 124 -1.93 22.75 -22.62
C PRO A 124 -3.21 21.95 -22.69
N ARG A 125 -3.68 21.55 -23.89
CA ARG A 125 -4.86 20.68 -24.04
C ARG A 125 -4.62 19.28 -23.49
N VAL A 126 -3.41 18.77 -23.74
CA VAL A 126 -2.98 17.46 -23.24
C VAL A 126 -2.81 17.54 -21.72
N LEU A 127 -2.24 18.62 -21.19
CA LEU A 127 -2.16 18.86 -19.76
C LEU A 127 -3.54 18.87 -19.08
N ALA A 128 -4.53 19.53 -19.66
CA ALA A 128 -5.89 19.57 -19.10
C ALA A 128 -6.48 18.16 -18.99
N LEU A 129 -6.37 17.35 -20.05
CA LEU A 129 -6.85 15.96 -20.04
C LEU A 129 -6.12 15.11 -18.99
N LEU A 130 -4.80 15.23 -18.92
CA LEU A 130 -3.97 14.52 -17.94
C LEU A 130 -4.29 14.94 -16.49
N CYS A 131 -4.51 16.23 -16.25
CA CYS A 131 -4.92 16.71 -14.92
C CYS A 131 -6.32 16.22 -14.53
N THR A 132 -7.25 16.15 -15.48
CA THR A 132 -8.60 15.63 -15.19
C THR A 132 -8.58 14.15 -14.83
N SER A 133 -7.82 13.31 -15.56
CA SER A 133 -7.68 11.90 -15.20
C SER A 133 -6.98 11.73 -13.86
N TYR A 134 -5.92 12.50 -13.59
CA TYR A 134 -5.22 12.49 -12.32
C TYR A 134 -6.12 12.87 -11.14
N ALA A 135 -6.97 13.90 -11.28
CA ALA A 135 -7.90 14.29 -10.24
C ALA A 135 -8.94 13.19 -9.92
N VAL A 136 -9.42 12.48 -10.95
CA VAL A 136 -10.33 11.32 -10.76
C VAL A 136 -9.64 10.22 -9.95
N VAL A 137 -8.40 9.87 -10.32
CA VAL A 137 -7.66 8.82 -9.63
C VAL A 137 -7.35 9.21 -8.18
N ILE A 138 -6.97 10.46 -7.91
CA ILE A 138 -6.83 10.96 -6.53
C ILE A 138 -8.14 10.82 -5.76
N GLY A 139 -9.26 11.23 -6.35
CA GLY A 139 -10.57 11.14 -5.71
C GLY A 139 -10.93 9.71 -5.31
N ILE A 140 -10.71 8.75 -6.22
CA ILE A 140 -10.92 7.32 -5.97
C ILE A 140 -10.00 6.83 -4.85
N ASN A 141 -8.72 7.19 -4.88
CA ASN A 141 -7.74 6.78 -3.87
C ASN A 141 -8.08 7.36 -2.48
N ILE A 142 -8.43 8.65 -2.37
CA ILE A 142 -8.86 9.25 -1.11
C ILE A 142 -10.11 8.54 -0.58
N TRP A 143 -11.09 8.26 -1.44
CA TRP A 143 -12.30 7.54 -1.05
C TRP A 143 -11.98 6.11 -0.58
N ALA A 144 -11.10 5.39 -1.28
CA ALA A 144 -10.73 4.02 -0.97
C ALA A 144 -9.93 3.89 0.34
N PHE A 145 -8.99 4.80 0.58
CA PHE A 145 -8.07 4.72 1.74
C PHE A 145 -8.57 5.46 2.98
N CYS A 146 -9.36 6.54 2.85
CA CYS A 146 -9.75 7.37 3.99
C CYS A 146 -11.15 7.06 4.56
N VAL A 147 -12.04 6.38 3.81
CA VAL A 147 -13.44 6.16 4.23
C VAL A 147 -13.65 4.71 4.69
N ASN A 148 -14.09 4.49 5.93
CA ASN A 148 -14.51 3.19 6.49
C ASN A 148 -13.52 2.03 6.32
N VAL A 149 -12.34 2.14 6.94
CA VAL A 149 -11.44 1.00 7.16
C VAL A 149 -11.94 0.23 8.39
N GLU A 150 -12.62 -0.89 8.15
CA GLU A 150 -13.08 -1.81 9.20
C GLU A 150 -12.05 -2.93 9.40
N VAL A 151 -11.72 -3.23 10.66
CA VAL A 151 -10.78 -4.29 11.03
C VAL A 151 -11.57 -5.40 11.73
N PRO A 152 -11.47 -6.66 11.30
CA PRO A 152 -12.29 -7.74 11.83
C PRO A 152 -11.67 -8.26 13.13
N VAL A 153 -12.26 -7.88 14.26
CA VAL A 153 -11.73 -8.22 15.61
C VAL A 153 -11.74 -9.74 15.87
N ALA A 154 -12.68 -10.48 15.28
CA ALA A 154 -12.81 -11.94 15.47
C ALA A 154 -11.60 -12.72 14.93
N LEU A 155 -11.06 -12.30 13.77
CA LEU A 155 -9.93 -12.94 13.12
C LEU A 155 -8.64 -12.75 13.92
N TYR A 156 -8.49 -11.58 14.54
CA TYR A 156 -7.34 -11.24 15.38
C TYR A 156 -7.22 -12.13 16.64
N VAL A 157 -8.35 -12.53 17.24
CA VAL A 157 -8.37 -13.43 18.41
C VAL A 157 -7.94 -14.85 18.04
N VAL A 158 -8.34 -15.33 16.85
CA VAL A 158 -7.98 -16.67 16.34
C VAL A 158 -6.49 -16.76 15.98
N LEU A 159 -5.88 -15.70 15.45
CA LEU A 159 -4.45 -15.66 15.10
C LEU A 159 -3.50 -15.51 16.31
N GLY A 160 -4.00 -15.67 17.53
CA GLY A 160 -3.17 -15.62 18.74
C GLY A 160 -2.51 -14.27 18.97
N ARG A 161 -3.18 -13.17 18.58
CA ARG A 161 -2.67 -11.78 18.71
C ARG A 161 -1.44 -11.44 17.86
N SER A 162 -1.13 -12.24 16.83
CA SER A 162 -0.03 -11.95 15.91
C SER A 162 -0.46 -11.05 14.75
N GLY A 163 0.09 -9.84 14.69
CA GLY A 163 0.00 -8.93 13.55
C GLY A 163 -1.34 -8.23 13.30
N CYS A 164 -1.26 -7.04 12.70
CA CYS A 164 -2.38 -6.20 12.35
C CYS A 164 -2.77 -6.33 10.89
N PHE A 165 -3.86 -7.06 10.63
CA PHE A 165 -4.41 -7.25 9.29
C PHE A 165 -5.76 -6.55 9.19
N GLY A 166 -5.91 -5.65 8.21
CA GLY A 166 -7.22 -5.14 7.80
C GLY A 166 -8.05 -6.24 7.13
N ASN A 167 -9.38 -6.12 7.15
CA ASN A 167 -10.26 -7.03 6.41
C ASN A 167 -10.21 -6.69 4.92
N TYR A 168 -9.12 -7.04 4.23
CA TYR A 168 -8.98 -6.74 2.81
C TYR A 168 -9.75 -7.72 1.91
N GLY A 169 -10.23 -8.85 2.47
CA GLY A 169 -10.85 -9.95 1.71
C GLY A 169 -12.38 -10.01 1.75
N GLN A 170 -13.07 -9.32 2.66
CA GLN A 170 -14.55 -9.36 2.71
C GLN A 170 -15.19 -8.06 2.19
N GLY A 171 -16.15 -8.24 1.29
CA GLY A 171 -17.12 -7.21 0.89
C GLY A 171 -16.54 -6.04 0.10
N ILE A 172 -16.93 -4.82 0.49
CA ILE A 172 -16.65 -3.56 -0.22
C ILE A 172 -15.15 -3.22 -0.28
N MET A 173 -14.33 -3.68 0.67
CA MET A 173 -12.91 -3.31 0.73
C MET A 173 -12.07 -3.98 -0.36
N GLY A 174 -12.35 -5.26 -0.69
CA GLY A 174 -11.69 -5.95 -1.79
C GLY A 174 -12.05 -5.34 -3.16
N ILE A 175 -13.31 -4.93 -3.33
CA ILE A 175 -13.77 -4.21 -4.52
C ILE A 175 -13.06 -2.85 -4.63
N ARG A 176 -12.92 -2.11 -3.52
CA ARG A 176 -12.20 -0.82 -3.50
C ARG A 176 -10.74 -0.96 -3.94
N ILE A 177 -10.03 -1.96 -3.43
CA ILE A 177 -8.64 -2.22 -3.83
C ILE A 177 -8.58 -2.62 -5.31
N GLY A 178 -9.49 -3.47 -5.78
CA GLY A 178 -9.60 -3.82 -7.19
C GLY A 178 -9.81 -2.61 -8.10
N PHE A 179 -10.72 -1.71 -7.75
CA PHE A 179 -10.93 -0.46 -8.48
C PHE A 179 -9.68 0.44 -8.48
N THR A 180 -8.94 0.48 -7.38
CA THR A 180 -7.72 1.32 -7.28
C THR A 180 -6.54 0.77 -8.09
N ILE A 181 -6.54 -0.54 -8.41
CA ILE A 181 -5.51 -1.17 -9.26
C ILE A 181 -5.84 -1.00 -10.75
N VAL A 182 -7.13 -0.94 -11.11
CA VAL A 182 -7.59 -0.82 -12.50
C VAL A 182 -7.58 0.62 -13.01
N TYR A 183 -7.75 1.61 -12.11
CA TYR A 183 -7.85 3.03 -12.43
C TYR A 183 -6.73 3.86 -11.80
#